data_AF-A0A3N2P019-F1
#
_entry.id   AF-A0A3N2P019-F1
#
_cell.length_a   1.000
_cell.length_b   1.000
_cell.length_c   1.000
_cell.angle_alpha   90.00
_cell.angle_beta   90.00
_cell.angle_gamma   90.00
#
_symmetry.space_group_name_H-M   'P 1'
#
loop_
_entity.id
_entity.type
_entity.pdbx_description
1 polymer ?
#
loop_
_entity_poly.entity_id
_entity_poly.type
_entity_poly.pdbx_seq_one_letter_code
_entity_poly.pdbx_strand_id
1 'polypeptide(L)'
;MVRSFQLTVVPGLLQTEDYAQAILRDAGTRVPDLEQTVAERLARAEILRREQDQCRLFAVIDEAVLRRPVGGAKVMADQLHAIVQACARRTSAWSWCRRRWVPTPG
;
A
#
# COMPACT_ATOMS: atom_id res chain seq x y z
N MET A 1 -1.65 4.02 -16.13
CA MET A 1 -0.95 4.46 -14.89
C MET A 1 -1.99 4.62 -13.80
N VAL A 2 -1.80 4.00 -12.64
CA VAL A 2 -2.70 4.10 -11.48
C VAL A 2 -2.10 5.05 -10.46
N ARG A 3 -2.92 5.95 -9.90
CA ARG A 3 -2.51 6.88 -8.85
C ARG A 3 -3.33 6.61 -7.60
N SER A 4 -2.69 6.58 -6.44
CA SER A 4 -3.35 6.37 -5.15
C SER A 4 -2.81 7.33 -4.11
N PHE A 5 -3.72 7.90 -3.33
CA PHE A 5 -3.41 8.73 -2.17
C PHE A 5 -4.12 8.10 -0.99
N GLN A 6 -3.37 7.64 0.02
CA GLN A 6 -3.94 6.92 1.16
C GLN A 6 -3.47 7.54 2.48
N LEU A 7 -4.45 7.91 3.30
CA LEU A 7 -4.24 8.53 4.60
C LEU A 7 -4.45 7.56 5.77
N THR A 8 -5.07 6.42 5.53
CA THR A 8 -5.55 5.52 6.59
C THR A 8 -5.02 4.10 6.48
N VAL A 9 -4.76 3.60 5.27
CA VAL A 9 -4.32 2.23 5.03
C VAL A 9 -3.35 2.14 3.85
N VAL A 10 -2.52 1.10 3.81
CA VAL A 10 -1.67 0.82 2.64
C VAL A 10 -2.55 0.63 1.39
N PRO A 11 -2.19 1.18 0.21
CA PRO A 11 -2.96 0.96 -1.03
C PRO A 11 -3.17 -0.53 -1.30
N GLY A 12 -4.39 -0.94 -1.69
CA GLY A 12 -4.74 -2.35 -1.90
C GLY A 12 -3.80 -3.12 -2.83
N LEU A 13 -3.25 -2.47 -3.85
CA LEU A 13 -2.30 -3.08 -4.79
C LEU A 13 -0.93 -3.38 -4.18
N LEU A 14 -0.61 -2.80 -3.02
CA LEU A 14 0.62 -3.04 -2.25
C LEU A 14 0.37 -3.91 -1.01
N GLN A 15 -0.88 -4.31 -0.73
CA GLN A 15 -1.20 -5.07 0.47
C GLN A 15 -0.68 -6.52 0.38
N THR A 16 -0.17 -7.04 1.50
CA THR A 16 -0.05 -8.48 1.71
C THR A 16 -1.41 -9.07 2.05
N GLU A 17 -1.54 -10.38 1.90
CA GLU A 17 -2.76 -11.10 2.27
C GLU A 17 -3.14 -10.87 3.74
N ASP A 18 -2.18 -11.10 4.65
CA ASP A 18 -2.39 -10.94 6.09
C ASP A 18 -2.80 -9.50 6.46
N TYR A 19 -2.21 -8.48 5.81
CA TYR A 19 -2.58 -7.09 6.03
C TYR A 19 -4.00 -6.80 5.52
N ALA A 20 -4.34 -7.29 4.33
CA ALA A 20 -5.68 -7.13 3.75
C ALA A 20 -6.75 -7.78 4.64
N GLN A 21 -6.48 -9.00 5.12
CA GLN A 21 -7.33 -9.70 6.09
C GLN A 21 -7.48 -8.88 7.38
N ALA A 22 -6.37 -8.40 7.94
CA ALA A 22 -6.38 -7.64 9.19
C ALA A 22 -7.22 -6.36 9.09
N ILE A 23 -7.08 -5.58 8.02
CA ILE A 23 -7.91 -4.38 7.79
C ILE A 23 -9.38 -4.74 7.59
N LEU A 24 -9.69 -5.79 6.85
CA LEU A 24 -11.08 -6.17 6.62
C LEU A 24 -11.75 -6.68 7.90
N ARG A 25 -10.99 -7.28 8.83
CA ARG A 25 -11.44 -7.64 10.18
C ARG A 25 -11.62 -6.41 11.08
N ASP A 26 -10.71 -5.43 11.00
CA ASP A 26 -10.74 -4.21 11.83
C ASP A 26 -11.77 -3.17 11.36
N ALA A 27 -12.14 -3.19 10.07
CA ALA A 27 -13.02 -2.19 9.46
C ALA A 27 -14.46 -2.18 10.02
N GLY A 28 -14.84 -3.09 10.93
CA GLY A 28 -16.18 -3.14 11.55
C GLY A 28 -17.30 -3.51 10.58
N THR A 29 -17.03 -3.52 9.28
CA THR A 29 -17.92 -4.00 8.23
C THR A 29 -18.01 -5.51 8.35
N ARG A 30 -19.21 -6.06 8.53
CA ARG A 30 -19.47 -7.47 8.23
C ARG A 30 -19.24 -7.68 6.74
N VAL A 31 -18.00 -7.96 6.37
CA VAL A 31 -17.67 -8.43 5.03
C VAL A 31 -18.32 -9.80 4.92
N PRO A 32 -19.37 -9.98 4.09
CA PRO A 32 -20.16 -11.22 4.07
C PRO A 32 -19.29 -12.43 3.71
N ASP A 33 -18.25 -12.19 2.90
CA ASP A 33 -17.26 -13.18 2.50
C ASP A 33 -15.86 -12.55 2.53
N LEU A 34 -15.20 -12.68 3.68
CA LEU A 34 -13.86 -12.14 3.92
C LEU A 34 -12.84 -12.75 2.96
N GLU A 35 -12.88 -14.06 2.76
CA GLU A 35 -11.92 -14.79 1.95
C GLU A 35 -12.03 -14.39 0.48
N GLN A 36 -13.26 -14.35 -0.06
CA GLN A 36 -13.49 -13.89 -1.43
C GLN A 36 -13.05 -12.44 -1.63
N THR A 37 -13.34 -11.56 -0.67
CA THR A 37 -12.93 -10.15 -0.75
C THR A 37 -11.41 -10.00 -0.75
N VAL A 38 -10.71 -10.82 0.04
CA VAL A 38 -9.23 -10.85 0.07
C VAL A 38 -8.70 -11.37 -1.25
N ALA A 39 -9.24 -12.47 -1.78
CA ALA A 39 -8.86 -13.03 -3.06
C ALA A 39 -8.98 -12.01 -4.20
N GLU A 40 -10.08 -11.26 -4.25
CA GLU A 40 -10.29 -10.19 -5.23
C GLU A 40 -9.30 -9.01 -5.08
N ARG A 41 -8.86 -8.70 -3.86
CA ARG A 41 -7.80 -7.70 -3.62
C ARG A 41 -6.45 -8.20 -4.13
N LEU A 42 -6.11 -9.44 -3.84
CA LEU A 42 -4.84 -10.04 -4.25
C LEU A 42 -4.76 -10.24 -5.76
N ALA A 43 -5.85 -10.67 -6.40
CA ALA A 43 -5.94 -10.79 -7.86
C ALA A 43 -5.66 -9.45 -8.56
N ARG A 44 -6.12 -8.34 -7.96
CA ARG A 44 -5.82 -6.99 -8.46
C ARG A 44 -4.36 -6.59 -8.25
N ALA A 45 -3.75 -6.95 -7.12
CA ALA A 45 -2.34 -6.68 -6.86
C ALA A 45 -1.41 -7.36 -7.88
N GLU A 46 -1.81 -8.51 -8.42
CA GLU A 46 -1.05 -9.24 -9.43
C GLU A 46 -0.82 -8.45 -10.73
N ILE A 47 -1.67 -7.48 -11.03
CA ILE A 47 -1.50 -6.58 -12.19
C ILE A 47 -0.17 -5.79 -12.10
N LEU A 48 0.34 -5.52 -10.90
CA LEU A 48 1.65 -4.88 -10.71
C LEU A 48 2.83 -5.84 -10.93
N ARG A 49 2.59 -7.16 -10.87
CA ARG A 49 3.64 -8.18 -10.95
C ARG A 49 3.82 -8.75 -12.35
N ARG A 50 2.83 -8.60 -13.24
CA ARG A 50 2.92 -9.01 -14.66
C ARG A 50 4.15 -8.41 -15.33
N GLU A 51 4.91 -9.21 -16.06
CA GLU A 51 6.09 -8.76 -16.82
C GLU A 51 5.71 -7.96 -18.07
N GLN A 52 4.63 -8.36 -18.73
CA GLN A 52 4.04 -7.68 -19.89
C GLN A 52 2.96 -6.69 -19.43
N ASP A 53 2.90 -5.50 -20.05
CA ASP A 53 1.95 -4.42 -19.73
C ASP A 53 1.89 -4.02 -18.26
N GLN A 54 3.06 -4.05 -17.62
CA GLN A 54 3.24 -3.86 -16.19
C GLN A 54 2.76 -2.46 -15.75
N CYS A 55 1.58 -2.44 -15.12
CA CYS A 55 0.92 -1.22 -14.66
C CYS A 55 1.86 -0.40 -13.76
N ARG A 56 1.99 0.90 -14.06
CA ARG A 56 2.75 1.83 -13.20
C ARG A 56 1.84 2.34 -12.08
N LEU A 57 2.24 2.12 -10.84
CA LEU A 57 1.62 2.69 -9.64
C LEU A 57 2.41 3.91 -9.17
N PHE A 58 1.71 5.02 -8.96
CA PHE A 58 2.18 6.16 -8.18
C PHE A 58 1.36 6.23 -6.90
N ALA A 59 1.98 5.99 -5.75
CA ALA A 59 1.30 5.98 -4.46
C ALA A 59 1.91 7.02 -3.51
N VAL A 60 1.06 7.79 -2.85
CA VAL A 60 1.41 8.63 -1.70
C VAL A 60 0.73 8.03 -0.48
N ILE A 61 1.53 7.74 0.55
CA ILE A 61 1.10 7.09 1.78
C ILE A 61 1.45 8.03 2.93
N ASP A 62 0.49 8.29 3.81
CA ASP A 62 0.73 9.05 5.04
C ASP A 62 1.64 8.27 6.00
N GLU A 63 2.53 8.97 6.71
CA GLU A 63 3.44 8.34 7.67
C GLU A 63 2.72 7.56 8.77
N ALA A 64 1.55 8.05 9.22
CA ALA A 64 0.75 7.39 10.22
C ALA A 64 0.32 5.98 9.79
N VAL A 65 0.12 5.75 8.49
CA VAL A 65 -0.21 4.42 7.94
C VAL A 65 0.93 3.42 8.14
N LEU A 66 2.17 3.88 8.06
CA LEU A 66 3.35 3.02 8.24
C LEU A 66 3.63 2.72 9.72
N ARG A 67 3.16 3.60 10.62
CA ARG A 67 3.38 3.50 12.07
C ARG A 67 2.20 2.86 12.82
N ARG A 68 0.99 2.90 12.27
CA ARG A 68 -0.20 2.33 12.91
C ARG A 68 -0.15 0.80 12.82
N PRO A 69 -0.23 0.07 13.95
CA PRO A 69 -0.26 -1.38 13.91
C PRO A 69 -1.57 -1.88 13.28
N VAL A 70 -1.43 -2.78 12.31
CA VAL A 70 -2.52 -3.50 11.66
C VAL A 70 -2.17 -4.98 11.68
N GLY A 71 -3.05 -5.82 12.24
CA GLY A 71 -2.81 -7.27 12.34
C GLY A 71 -1.63 -7.67 13.24
N GLY A 72 -1.09 -6.73 14.02
CA GLY A 72 0.07 -6.95 14.90
C GLY A 72 1.42 -6.65 14.24
N ALA A 73 2.49 -6.76 15.03
CA ALA A 73 3.84 -6.35 14.61
C ALA A 73 4.39 -7.18 13.44
N LYS A 74 4.12 -8.49 13.42
CA LYS A 74 4.56 -9.37 12.33
C LYS A 74 3.93 -8.99 10.99
N VAL A 75 2.60 -8.82 10.97
CA VAL A 75 1.86 -8.44 9.75
C VAL A 75 2.37 -7.10 9.21
N MET A 76 2.61 -6.12 10.07
CA MET A 76 3.19 -4.84 9.66
C MET A 76 4.61 -4.98 9.13
N ALA A 77 5.48 -5.77 9.77
CA ALA A 77 6.85 -5.98 9.31
C ALA A 77 6.89 -6.63 7.92
N ASP A 78 6.03 -7.62 7.68
CA ASP A 78 5.91 -8.29 6.39
C ASP A 78 5.33 -7.34 5.33
N GLN A 79 4.35 -6.51 5.70
CA GLN A 79 3.78 -5.48 4.83
C GLN A 79 4.80 -4.40 4.41
N LEU A 80 5.62 -3.92 5.35
CA LEU A 80 6.66 -2.93 5.06
C LEU A 80 7.75 -3.51 4.15
N HIS A 81 8.15 -4.77 4.37
CA HIS A 81 9.05 -5.47 3.46
C HIS A 81 8.48 -5.57 2.04
N ALA A 82 7.18 -5.88 1.90
CA ALA A 82 6.53 -5.94 0.60
C ALA A 82 6.58 -4.59 -0.14
N ILE A 83 6.40 -3.47 0.57
CA ILE A 83 6.53 -2.12 0.00
C ILE A 83 7.96 -1.87 -0.49
N VAL A 84 8.97 -2.17 0.34
CA VAL A 84 10.38 -1.99 -0.03
C VAL A 84 10.72 -2.81 -1.27
N GLN A 85 10.30 -4.08 -1.31
CA GLN A 85 10.51 -4.93 -2.49
C GLN A 85 9.81 -4.39 -3.73
N ALA A 86 8.58 -3.88 -3.61
CA ALA A 86 7.86 -3.30 -4.74
C ALA A 86 8.58 -2.07 -5.31
N CYS A 87 9.14 -1.22 -4.45
CA CYS A 87 9.95 -0.07 -4.87
C CYS A 87 11.29 -0.48 -5.49
N ALA A 88 11.92 -1.55 -4.99
CA ALA A 88 13.21 -2.03 -5.50
C ALA A 88 13.13 -2.61 -6.92
N ARG A 89 11.97 -3.17 -7.31
CA ARG A 89 11.74 -3.77 -8.64
C ARG A 89 11.77 -2.75 -9.80
N ARG A 90 11.72 -1.45 -9.51
CA ARG A 90 11.69 -0.38 -10.52
C ARG A 90 12.33 0.88 -9.94
N THR A 91 13.65 0.99 -10.00
CA THR A 91 14.32 2.27 -9.78
C THR A 91 14.08 3.20 -10.98
N SER A 92 12.84 3.67 -11.14
CA SER A 92 12.55 4.90 -11.86
C SER A 92 12.54 6.01 -10.82
N ALA A 93 13.72 6.59 -10.57
CA ALA A 93 13.95 7.81 -9.80
C ALA A 93 12.98 8.02 -8.61
N TRP A 94 13.39 7.58 -7.43
CA TRP A 94 12.87 8.11 -6.18
C TRP A 94 13.07 9.63 -6.16
N SER A 95 12.06 10.40 -6.56
CA SER A 95 11.97 11.79 -6.18
C SER A 95 11.41 11.81 -4.76
N TRP A 96 12.27 11.53 -3.77
CA TRP A 96 12.00 11.98 -2.42
C TRP A 96 11.74 13.48 -2.53
N CYS A 97 10.47 13.88 -2.40
CA CYS A 97 10.07 15.26 -2.52
C CYS A 97 10.64 16.00 -1.31
N ARG A 98 11.90 16.43 -1.39
CA ARG A 98 12.41 17.56 -0.63
C ARG A 98 11.61 18.77 -1.08
N ARG A 99 10.37 18.92 -0.60
CA ARG A 99 9.81 20.26 -0.45
C ARG A 99 10.72 20.95 0.55
N ARG A 100 11.69 21.67 0.02
CA ARG A 100 12.28 22.82 0.69
C ARG A 100 11.08 23.67 1.10
N TRP A 101 10.78 23.67 2.39
CA TRP A 101 9.81 24.56 2.99
C TRP A 101 10.30 25.98 2.65
N VAL A 102 9.59 26.68 1.76
CA VAL A 102 9.84 28.10 1.50
C VAL A 102 8.90 28.82 2.45
N PRO A 103 9.40 29.52 3.49
CA PRO A 103 8.53 30.34 4.32
C PRO A 103 7.92 31.43 3.44
N THR A 104 6.59 31.60 3.50
CA THR A 104 5.91 32.76 2.94
C THR A 104 6.44 34.03 3.62
N PRO A 105 6.87 35.06 2.87
CA PRO A 105 7.22 36.33 3.47
C PRO A 105 5.95 37.12 3.77
N GLY A 106 5.83 37.59 5.01
CA GLY A 106 4.97 38.73 5.43
C GLY A 106 3.48 38.48 5.44
#